data_AF-A0A938N408-F1
#
_entry.id   AF-A0A938N408-F1
#
_cell.length_a   1.000
_cell.length_b   1.000
_cell.length_c   1.000
_cell.angle_alpha   90.00
_cell.angle_beta   90.00
_cell.angle_gamma   90.00
#
_symmetry.space_group_name_H-M   'P 1'
#
loop_
_entity.id
_entity.type
_entity.pdbx_description
1 polymer ?
#
loop_
_entity_poly.entity_id
_entity_poly.type
_entity_poly.pdbx_seq_one_letter_code
_entity_poly.pdbx_strand_id
1 'polypeptide(L)' 'IGQTRTVQVHKFVVRGTLEERIDRMIEEKTELAENIIGAGERALTELSTDQLRDLLTLRNDAVADEV' A
#
# COMPACT_ATOMS: atom_id res chain seq x y z
N ILE A 1 4.75 16.37 8.55
CA ILE A 1 5.59 17.17 7.60
C ILE A 1 5.59 18.61 8.12
N GLY A 2 6.75 19.17 8.47
CA GLY A 2 6.84 20.45 9.19
C GLY A 2 8.13 20.68 9.99
N GLN A 3 9.14 19.83 9.84
CA GLN A 3 10.42 19.96 10.53
C GLN A 3 11.47 20.56 9.58
N THR A 4 12.20 21.57 10.05
CA THR A 4 13.16 22.36 9.24
C THR A 4 14.62 22.00 9.51
N ARG A 5 14.88 21.03 10.39
CA ARG A 5 16.22 20.60 10.80
C ARG A 5 16.36 19.10 10.58
N THR A 6 17.57 18.66 10.27
CA THR A 6 17.89 17.25 10.03
C THR A 6 17.53 16.38 11.23
N VAL A 7 16.84 15.26 10.97
CA VAL A 7 16.42 14.28 11.97
C VAL A 7 17.19 12.98 11.74
N GLN A 8 17.62 12.36 12.83
CA GLN A 8 18.17 11.00 12.81
C GLN A 8 17.20 10.08 13.55
N VAL A 9 16.91 8.92 12.95
CA VAL A 9 16.08 7.88 13.55
C VAL A 9 16.96 6.65 13.70
N HIS A 10 17.07 6.15 14.92
CA HIS A 10 17.85 4.95 15.26
C HIS A 10 16.90 3.85 15.71
N LYS A 11 16.81 2.78 14.93
CA LYS A 11 16.06 1.57 15.29
C LYS A 11 17.02 0.60 15.98
N PHE A 12 16.81 0.35 17.27
CA PHE A 12 17.56 -0.67 18.00
C PHE A 12 16.86 -2.02 17.86
N VAL A 13 17.62 -3.06 17.51
CA VAL A 13 17.13 -4.43 17.38
C VAL A 13 18.14 -5.36 18.04
N VAL A 14 17.67 -6.21 18.95
CA VAL A 14 18.51 -7.17 19.65
C VAL A 14 18.60 -8.48 18.86
N ARG A 15 19.83 -8.86 18.47
CA ARG A 15 20.09 -10.08 17.69
C ARG A 15 19.70 -11.35 18.44
N GLY A 16 19.21 -12.34 17.69
CA GLY A 16 18.84 -13.64 18.22
C GLY A 16 17.56 -13.62 19.07
N THR A 17 16.87 -12.48 19.15
CA THR A 17 15.60 -12.35 19.87
C THR A 17 14.43 -12.35 18.89
N LEU A 18 13.21 -12.29 19.45
CA LEU A 18 11.99 -12.13 18.67
C LEU A 18 12.01 -10.85 17.82
N GLU A 19 12.71 -9.78 18.25
CA GLU A 19 12.78 -8.51 17.53
C GLU A 19 13.34 -8.68 16.11
N GLU A 20 14.37 -9.50 15.93
CA GLU A 20 14.96 -9.78 14.61
C GLU A 20 13.99 -10.50 13.66
N ARG A 21 13.13 -11.37 14.23
CA ARG A 21 12.10 -12.08 13.44
C ARG A 21 10.96 -11.15 13.05
N ILE A 22 10.55 -10.28 13.97
CA ILE A 22 9.53 -9.26 13.72
C ILE A 22 10.04 -8.30 12.65
N ASP A 23 11.30 -7.88 12.72
CA ASP A 23 11.90 -6.95 11.76
C ASP A 23 11.88 -7.52 10.35
N ARG A 24 12.34 -8.76 10.19
CA ARG A 24 12.31 -9.47 8.91
C ARG A 24 10.89 -9.59 8.35
N MET A 25 9.92 -9.94 9.20
CA MET A 25 8.53 -10.05 8.78
C MET A 25 7.94 -8.71 8.32
N ILE A 26 8.29 -7.61 9.00
CA ILE A 26 7.86 -6.27 8.60
C ILE A 26 8.48 -5.90 7.26
N GLU A 27 9.75 -6.23 7.04
CA GLU A 27 10.47 -5.94 5.80
C GLU A 27 9.87 -6.72 4.62
N GLU A 28 9.64 -8.03 4.78
CA GLU A 28 8.97 -8.90 3.79
C GLU A 28 7.55 -8.39 3.45
N LYS A 29 6.79 -7.95 4.46
CA LYS A 29 5.44 -7.40 4.26
C LYS A 29 5.48 -6.05 3.54
N THR A 30 6.45 -5.20 3.87
CA THR A 30 6.63 -3.91 3.21
C THR A 30 7.00 -4.11 1.75
N GLU A 31 7.94 -5.00 1.46
CA GLU A 31 8.34 -5.34 0.09
C GLU A 31 7.17 -5.90 -0.72
N LEU A 32 6.38 -6.81 -0.14
CA LEU A 32 5.18 -7.34 -0.80
C LEU A 32 4.17 -6.22 -1.08
N ALA A 33 3.93 -5.34 -0.11
CA ALA A 33 3.02 -4.21 -0.28
C ALA A 33 3.52 -3.23 -1.35
N GLU A 34 4.82 -2.92 -1.39
CA GLU A 34 5.43 -2.09 -2.43
C GLU A 34 5.31 -2.72 -3.82
N ASN A 35 5.49 -4.03 -3.93
CA ASN A 35 5.31 -4.74 -5.20
C ASN A 35 3.85 -4.70 -5.68
N ILE A 36 2.88 -4.88 -4.76
CA ILE A 36 1.45 -4.83 -5.10
C ILE A 36 0.99 -3.41 -5.42
N ILE A 37 1.42 -2.41 -4.63
CA ILE A 37 1.02 -1.01 -4.80
C ILE A 37 1.77 -0.37 -5.97
N GLY A 38 3.05 -0.67 -6.15
CA GLY A 38 3.84 -0.26 -7.31
C GLY A 38 3.34 -0.88 -8.62
N ALA A 39 2.79 -2.11 -8.57
CA ALA A 39 2.01 -2.66 -9.66
C ALA A 39 0.63 -1.98 -9.77
N GLY A 40 0.00 -1.56 -8.67
CA GLY A 40 -1.31 -0.92 -8.63
C GLY A 40 -1.35 0.49 -9.24
N GLU A 41 -0.36 1.35 -8.95
CA GLU A 41 -0.27 2.68 -9.55
C GLU A 41 0.08 2.63 -11.05
N ARG A 42 0.95 1.69 -11.47
CA ARG A 42 1.21 1.43 -12.89
C ARG A 42 0.00 0.84 -13.59
N ALA A 43 -0.65 -0.16 -12.99
CA ALA A 43 -1.85 -0.77 -13.55
C ALA A 43 -2.97 0.27 -13.74
N LEU A 44 -3.22 1.15 -12.76
CA LEU A 44 -4.20 2.23 -12.88
C LEU A 44 -3.86 3.24 -13.99
N THR A 45 -2.58 3.53 -14.22
CA THR A 45 -2.12 4.45 -15.27
C THR A 45 -2.05 3.80 -16.66
N GLU A 46 -2.09 2.47 -16.74
CA GLU A 46 -2.09 1.68 -17.98
C GLU A 46 -3.50 1.26 -18.45
N LEU A 47 -4.55 1.53 -17.66
CA LEU A 47 -5.94 1.29 -18.05
C LEU A 47 -6.37 2.27 -19.15
N SER A 48 -7.14 1.77 -20.13
CA SER A 48 -7.79 2.64 -21.13
C SER A 48 -8.91 3.46 -20.50
N THR A 49 -9.31 4.56 -21.16
CA THR A 49 -10.42 5.41 -20.72
C THR A 49 -11.70 4.63 -20.45
N ASP A 50 -11.96 3.58 -21.24
CA ASP A 50 -13.16 2.74 -21.08
C ASP A 50 -13.05 1.84 -19.84
N GLN A 51 -11.88 1.26 -19.57
CA GLN A 51 -11.65 0.44 -18.38
C GLN A 51 -11.71 1.26 -17.10
N LEU A 52 -11.16 2.49 -17.11
CA LEU A 52 -11.27 3.44 -16.01
C LEU A 52 -12.73 3.86 -15.78
N ARG A 53 -13.48 4.11 -16.86
CA ARG A 53 -14.91 4.44 -16.78
C ARG A 53 -15.72 3.29 -16.17
N ASP A 54 -15.47 2.05 -16.57
CA ASP A 54 -16.16 0.87 -16.01
C ASP A 54 -15.84 0.65 -14.52
N LEU A 55 -14.61 0.98 -14.10
CA LEU A 55 -14.19 0.85 -12.71
C LEU A 55 -14.81 1.93 -11.80
N LEU A 56 -15.00 3.14 -12.33
CA LEU A 56 -15.56 4.29 -11.60
C LEU A 56 -17.08 4.43 -11.73
N THR A 57 -17.71 3.68 -12.64
CA THR A 57 -19.17 3.74 -12.82
C THR A 57 -19.85 3.01 -11.66
N LEU A 58 -20.74 3.73 -10.97
CA LEU A 58 -21.59 3.15 -9.94
C LEU A 58 -22.49 2.08 -10.57
N ARG A 59 -22.35 0.84 -10.10
CA ARG A 59 -23.16 -0.26 -10.60
C ARG A 59 -24.56 -0.19 -9.99
N ASN A 60 -25.57 -0.46 -10.82
CA ASN A 60 -26.97 -0.32 -10.45
C ASN A 60 -27.43 -1.38 -9.43
N ASP A 61 -26.73 -2.52 -9.35
CA ASP A 61 -26.94 -3.56 -8.34
C ASP A 61 -26.50 -3.11 -6.94
N ALA A 62 -25.48 -2.26 -6.82
CA ALA A 62 -25.02 -1.71 -5.54
C ALA A 62 -26.01 -0.72 -4.90
N VAL A 63 -26.98 -0.21 -5.68
CA VAL A 63 -28.02 0.72 -5.22
C VAL A 63 -29.35 0.00 -4.96
N ALA A 64 -29.49 -1.25 -5.42
CA ALA A 64 -30.73 -2.02 -5.31
C ALA A 64 -31.01 -2.59 -3.90
N ASP A 65 -30.09 -2.41 -2.94
CA ASP A 65 -30.24 -2.85 -1.53
C ASP A 65 -30.97 -1.81 -0.64
N GLU A 66 -31.45 -0.68 -1.17
CA GLU A 66 -32.15 0.38 -0.40
C GLU A 66 -33.65 0.54 -0.73
N VAL A 67 -34.36 -0.50 -1.18
CA VAL A 67 -35.85 -0.44 -1.30
C VAL A 67 -36.54 -1.57 -0.56
#